data_AF-A0A1C6JHN3-F1
#
_entry.id   AF-A0A1C6JHN3-F1
#
_cell.length_a   1.000
_cell.length_b   1.000
_cell.length_c   1.000
_cell.angle_alpha   90.00
_cell.angle_beta   90.00
_cell.angle_gamma   90.00
#
_symmetry.space_group_name_H-M   'P 1'
#
loop_
_entity.id
_entity.type
_entity.pdbx_description
1 polymer ?
#
loop_
_entity_poly.entity_id
_entity_poly.type
_entity_poly.pdbx_seq_one_letter_code
_entity_poly.pdbx_strand_id
1 'polypeptide(L)' 'MGVSVIFKIAGIGICIALLNQILIKSGKEEMAMMTTLAGVIIVLVIIVKMLAEFFDTIKVFMQF' A
#
# COMPACT_ATOMS: atom_id res chain seq x y z
N MET A 1 12.17 8.49 -10.93
CA MET A 1 11.15 8.65 -9.86
C MET A 1 10.01 7.62 -9.94
N GLY A 2 9.52 7.21 -11.13
CA GLY A 2 8.42 6.22 -11.22
C GLY A 2 8.73 4.80 -10.70
N VAL A 3 9.96 4.31 -10.90
CA VAL A 3 10.36 2.95 -10.48
C VAL A 3 10.42 2.81 -8.94
N SER A 4 10.73 3.89 -8.22
CA SER A 4 10.81 3.87 -6.75
C SER A 4 9.47 3.60 -6.07
N VAL A 5 8.36 4.04 -6.68
CA VAL A 5 7.01 3.83 -6.14
C VAL A 5 6.59 2.37 -6.33
N ILE A 6 6.84 1.81 -7.52
CA ILE A 6 6.56 0.41 -7.82
C ILE A 6 7.36 -0.52 -6.89
N PHE A 7 8.66 -0.24 -6.67
CA PHE A 7 9.47 -1.01 -5.72
C PHE A 7 8.99 -0.88 -4.26
N LYS A 8 8.53 0.31 -3.84
CA LYS A 8 7.95 0.49 -2.49
C LYS A 8 6.69 -0.35 -2.30
N ILE A 9 5.77 -0.32 -3.27
CA ILE A 9 4.52 -1.08 -3.21
C ILE A 9 4.83 -2.59 -3.25
N ALA A 10 5.74 -3.02 -4.11
CA ALA A 10 6.17 -4.42 -4.19
C ALA A 10 6.80 -4.91 -2.88
N GLY A 11 7.67 -4.10 -2.25
CA GLY A 11 8.27 -4.42 -0.95
C GLY A 11 7.23 -4.59 0.16
N ILE A 12 6.26 -3.68 0.24
CA ILE A 12 5.14 -3.77 1.19
C ILE A 12 4.32 -5.04 0.92
N GLY A 13 4.02 -5.34 -0.35
CA GLY A 13 3.29 -6.54 -0.75
C GLY A 13 4.00 -7.84 -0.33
N ILE A 14 5.31 -7.93 -0.53
CA ILE A 14 6.12 -9.07 -0.10
C ILE A 14 6.08 -9.21 1.43
N CYS A 15 6.27 -8.11 2.17
CA CYS A 15 6.20 -8.13 3.63
C CYS A 15 4.85 -8.63 4.16
N ILE A 16 3.74 -8.13 3.61
CA ILE A 16 2.38 -8.56 4.00
C ILE A 16 2.19 -10.06 3.70
N ALA A 17 2.60 -10.51 2.52
CA ALA A 17 2.47 -11.91 2.12
C ALA A 17 3.27 -12.85 3.03
N LEU A 18 4.48 -12.46 3.41
CA LEU A 18 5.32 -13.22 4.34
C LEU A 18 4.72 -13.24 5.74
N LEU A 19 4.25 -12.10 6.26
CA LEU A 19 3.59 -12.03 7.57
C LEU A 19 2.34 -12.91 7.63
N ASN A 20 1.52 -12.85 6.57
CA ASN A 20 0.33 -13.67 6.46
C ASN A 20 0.67 -15.17 6.50
N GLN A 21 1.64 -15.62 5.70
CA GLN A 21 2.09 -17.02 5.72
C GLN A 21 2.61 -17.45 7.09
N ILE A 22 3.38 -16.60 7.77
CA ILE A 22 3.89 -16.90 9.12
C ILE A 22 2.75 -17.02 10.13
N LEU A 23 1.75 -16.12 10.08
CA LEU A 23 0.61 -16.12 10.99
C LEU A 23 -0.29 -17.34 10.81
N ILE A 24 -0.57 -17.73 9.56
CA ILE A 24 -1.30 -18.96 9.23
C ILE A 24 -0.53 -20.17 9.77
N LYS A 25 0.78 -20.24 9.52
CA LYS A 25 1.63 -21.35 9.98
C LYS A 25 1.78 -21.41 11.51
N SER A 26 1.53 -20.29 12.19
CA SER A 26 1.50 -20.18 13.65
C SER A 26 0.14 -20.52 14.27
N GLY A 27 -0.86 -20.92 13.46
CA GLY A 27 -2.21 -21.25 13.91
C GLY A 27 -3.07 -20.01 14.26
N LYS A 28 -2.64 -18.80 13.89
CA LYS A 28 -3.36 -17.54 14.15
C LYS A 28 -4.06 -17.03 12.89
N GLU A 29 -5.02 -17.81 12.42
CA GLU A 29 -5.74 -17.55 11.15
C GLU A 29 -6.48 -16.21 11.15
N GLU A 30 -7.07 -15.83 12.28
CA GLU A 30 -7.80 -14.57 12.43
C GLU A 30 -6.87 -13.35 12.29
N MET A 31 -5.66 -13.43 12.83
CA MET A 31 -4.64 -12.38 12.70
C MET A 31 -4.09 -12.30 11.26
N ALA A 32 -3.98 -13.44 10.58
CA ALA A 32 -3.59 -13.53 9.18
C ALA A 32 -4.60 -12.83 8.25
N MET A 33 -5.90 -13.04 8.49
CA MET A 33 -6.96 -12.34 7.78
C MET A 33 -6.89 -10.82 8.02
N MET A 34 -6.75 -10.39 9.28
CA MET A 34 -6.61 -8.97 9.64
C MET A 34 -5.37 -8.33 9.00
N THR A 35 -4.26 -9.06 8.90
CA THR A 35 -3.03 -8.59 8.26
C THR A 35 -3.22 -8.38 6.76
N THR A 36 -3.98 -9.25 6.10
CA THR A 36 -4.31 -9.10 4.67
C THR A 36 -5.17 -7.86 4.43
N LEU A 37 -6.20 -7.66 5.26
CA LEU A 37 -7.06 -6.48 5.25
C LEU A 37 -6.27 -5.19 5.46
N ALA A 38 -5.42 -5.15 6.48
CA ALA A 38 -4.53 -4.02 6.74
C ALA A 38 -3.60 -3.74 5.55
N GLY A 39 -3.10 -4.80 4.91
CA GLY A 39 -2.29 -4.70 3.70
C GLY A 39 -3.00 -4.01 2.54
N VAL A 40 -4.25 -4.39 2.28
CA VAL A 40 -5.07 -3.74 1.24
C VAL A 40 -5.31 -2.27 1.57
N ILE A 41 -5.63 -1.94 2.82
CA ILE A 41 -5.85 -0.55 3.25
C ILE A 41 -4.59 0.30 3.03
N ILE A 42 -3.41 -0.21 3.39
CA ILE A 42 -2.14 0.51 3.19
C ILE A 42 -1.93 0.84 1.71
N VAL A 43 -2.18 -0.12 0.82
CA VAL A 43 -2.05 0.09 -0.63
C VAL A 43 -3.03 1.16 -1.11
N LEU A 44 -4.28 1.12 -0.65
CA LEU A 44 -5.27 2.15 -0.99
C LEU A 44 -4.85 3.55 -0.54
N VAL A 45 -4.28 3.69 0.67
CA VAL A 45 -3.79 4.98 1.16
C VAL A 45 -2.65 5.52 0.29
N ILE A 46 -1.76 4.66 -0.21
CA ILE A 46 -0.69 5.06 -1.13
C ILE A 46 -1.28 5.59 -2.43
N ILE A 47 -2.29 4.92 -2.99
CA ILE A 47 -2.97 5.36 -4.22
C ILE A 47 -3.64 6.72 -4.01
N VAL A 48 -4.36 6.91 -2.90
CA VAL A 48 -5.03 8.20 -2.60
C VAL A 48 -4.02 9.34 -2.48
N LYS A 49 -2.85 9.12 -1.85
CA LYS A 49 -1.79 10.14 -1.77
C LYS A 49 -1.23 10.50 -3.14
N MET A 50 -1.00 9.52 -4.00
CA MET A 50 -0.55 9.78 -5.37
C MET A 50 -1.57 10.58 -6.17
N LEU A 51 -2.86 10.30 -5.99
CA LEU A 51 -3.93 11.10 -6.59
C LEU A 51 -3.93 12.53 -6.06
N ALA A 52 -3.76 12.72 -4.74
CA ALA A 52 -3.69 14.06 -4.15
C ALA A 52 -2.53 14.89 -4.71
N GLU A 53 -1.33 14.30 -4.81
CA GLU A 53 -0.15 14.96 -5.43
C GLU A 53 -0.40 15.33 -6.89
N PHE A 54 -1.09 14.47 -7.64
CA PHE A 54 -1.49 14.75 -9.02
C PHE A 54 -2.48 15.93 -9.10
N PHE A 55 -3.48 15.97 -8.22
CA PHE A 55 -4.43 17.08 -8.16
C PHE A 55 -3.77 18.39 -7.72
N ASP A 56 -2.83 18.36 -6.78
CA ASP A 56 -2.10 19.58 -6.38
C ASP A 56 -1.23 20.10 -7.53
N THR A 57 -0.64 19.20 -8.32
CA THR A 57 0.06 19.58 -9.55
C THR A 57 -0.90 20.28 -10.54
N ILE A 58 -2.11 19.75 -10.73
CA ILE A 58 -3.13 20.39 -11.59
C ILE A 58 -3.57 21.76 -11.05
N LYS A 59 -3.77 21.90 -9.74
CA LYS A 59 -4.16 23.18 -9.13
C LYS A 59 -3.15 24.28 -9.42
N VAL A 60 -1.86 23.97 -9.38
CA VAL A 60 -0.79 24.94 -9.71
C VAL A 60 -0.94 25.49 -11.14
N PHE A 61 -1.31 24.63 -12.09
CA PHE A 61 -1.57 25.05 -13.47
C PHE A 61 -2.89 25.80 -13.65
N MET A 62 -3.91 25.53 -12.83
CA MET A 62 -5.18 26.26 -12.86
C MET A 62 -5.12 27.64 -12.18
N GLN A 63 -4.12 27.90 -11.35
CA GLN A 63 -4.00 29.14 -10.57
C GLN A 63 -3.13 30.22 -11.25
N PHE A 64 -2.68 29.96 -12.48
CA PHE A 64 -2.08 30.92 -13.42
C PHE A 64 -3.12 31.39 -14.45
#